data_AF-A0A392NJ58-F1
#
_entry.id   AF-A0A392NJ58-F1
#
_cell.length_a   1.000
_cell.length_b   1.000
_cell.length_c   1.000
_cell.angle_alpha   90.00
_cell.angle_beta   90.00
_cell.angle_gamma   90.00
#
_symmetry.space_group_name_H-M   'P 1'
#
loop_
_entity.id
_entity.type
_entity.pdbx_description
1 polymer ?
#
loop_
_entity_poly.entity_id
_entity_poly.type
_entity_poly.pdbx_seq_one_letter_code
_entity_poly.pdbx_strand_id
1 'polypeptide(L)' 'MNGRNRHPFTPTQWQELEHQALIYKYMASGISIPPDLLLTIKRSYLDSSRLLPHHSQH' A
#
# COMPACT_ATOMS: atom_id res chain seq x y z
N MET A 1 4.60 -10.85 29.53
CA MET A 1 3.40 -11.49 28.94
C MET A 1 2.58 -10.39 28.27
N ASN A 2 2.27 -10.52 26.98
CA ASN A 2 1.05 -9.98 26.35
C ASN A 2 0.99 -10.49 24.90
N GLY A 3 0.56 -11.74 24.73
CA GLY A 3 -0.03 -12.17 23.48
C GLY A 3 -1.39 -11.50 23.35
N ARG A 4 -1.54 -10.56 22.39
CA ARG A 4 -2.83 -9.99 21.94
C ARG A 4 -2.59 -9.07 20.74
N ASN A 5 -2.23 -9.67 19.62
CA ASN A 5 -2.75 -9.26 18.31
C ASN A 5 -2.71 -10.51 17.44
N ARG A 6 -3.87 -11.16 17.34
CA ARG A 6 -4.06 -12.46 16.68
C ARG A 6 -3.99 -12.37 15.14
N HIS A 7 -3.65 -11.19 14.62
CA HIS A 7 -3.60 -10.89 13.21
C HIS A 7 -2.30 -10.12 12.93
N PRO A 8 -1.53 -10.50 11.89
CA PRO A 8 -0.25 -9.85 11.55
C PRO A 8 -0.40 -8.41 11.07
N PHE A 9 -1.64 -7.99 10.80
CA PHE A 9 -2.00 -6.68 10.25
C PHE A 9 -3.23 -6.11 10.97
N THR A 10 -3.30 -4.79 11.06
CA THR A 10 -4.50 -4.05 11.47
C THR A 10 -5.57 -4.12 10.36
N PRO A 11 -6.85 -3.82 10.66
CA PRO A 11 -7.90 -3.79 9.64
C PRO A 11 -7.57 -2.88 8.45
N THR A 12 -6.98 -1.71 8.71
CA THR A 12 -6.53 -0.79 7.65
C THR A 12 -5.41 -1.38 6.81
N GLN A 13 -4.47 -2.09 7.43
CA GLN A 13 -3.39 -2.77 6.71
C GLN A 13 -3.92 -3.93 5.84
N TRP A 14 -4.97 -4.64 6.28
CA TRP A 14 -5.65 -5.65 5.45
C TRP A 14 -6.34 -5.03 4.23
N GLN A 15 -6.99 -3.87 4.39
CA GLN A 15 -7.60 -3.15 3.28
C GLN A 15 -6.55 -2.70 2.25
N GLU A 16 -5.39 -2.21 2.71
CA GLU A 16 -4.28 -1.88 1.82
C GLU A 16 -3.76 -3.13 1.07
N LEU A 17 -3.67 -4.29 1.73
CA LEU A 17 -3.26 -5.54 1.10
C LEU A 17 -4.26 -6.03 0.04
N GLU A 18 -5.56 -5.96 0.31
CA GLU A 18 -6.59 -6.28 -0.70
C GLU A 18 -6.46 -5.39 -1.94
N HIS A 19 -6.20 -4.09 -1.73
CA HIS A 19 -5.99 -3.13 -2.81
C HIS A 19 -4.76 -3.51 -3.66
N GLN A 20 -3.64 -3.82 -3.01
CA GLN A 20 -2.41 -4.26 -3.67
C GLN A 20 -2.59 -5.59 -4.42
N ALA A 21 -3.33 -6.55 -3.85
CA ALA A 21 -3.65 -7.82 -4.50
C ALA A 21 -4.53 -7.64 -5.74
N LEU A 22 -5.49 -6.70 -5.70
CA LEU A 22 -6.30 -6.33 -6.86
C LEU A 22 -5.45 -5.77 -7.98
N ILE A 23 -4.56 -4.82 -7.68
CA ILE A 23 -3.62 -4.26 -8.66
C ILE A 23 -2.75 -5.37 -9.27
N TYR A 24 -2.18 -6.24 -8.43
CA TYR A 24 -1.36 -7.36 -8.88
C TYR A 24 -2.12 -8.30 -9.82
N LYS A 25 -3.40 -8.59 -9.52
CA LYS A 25 -4.27 -9.40 -10.39
C LYS A 25 -4.39 -8.77 -11.79
N TYR A 26 -4.62 -7.46 -11.87
CA TYR A 26 -4.68 -6.77 -13.17
C TYR A 26 -3.33 -6.83 -13.91
N MET A 27 -2.22 -6.57 -13.20
CA MET A 27 -0.86 -6.67 -13.76
C MET A 27 -0.56 -8.07 -14.29
N ALA A 28 -0.84 -9.11 -13.51
CA ALA A 28 -0.60 -10.51 -13.87
C ALA A 28 -1.49 -10.97 -15.03
N SER A 29 -2.71 -10.43 -15.13
CA SER A 29 -3.63 -10.70 -16.25
C SER A 29 -3.28 -9.93 -17.53
N GLY A 30 -2.36 -8.96 -17.48
CA GLY A 30 -2.02 -8.10 -18.62
C GLY A 30 -3.13 -7.14 -19.04
N ILE A 31 -4.15 -6.94 -18.21
CA ILE A 31 -5.28 -6.05 -18.45
C ILE A 31 -4.92 -4.64 -17.95
N SER A 32 -5.47 -3.61 -18.58
CA SER A 32 -5.32 -2.24 -18.10
C SER A 32 -5.81 -2.10 -16.66
N ILE A 33 -4.96 -1.54 -15.80
CA ILE A 33 -5.29 -1.28 -14.40
C ILE A 33 -6.27 -0.09 -14.36
N PRO A 34 -7.43 -0.23 -13.69
CA PRO A 34 -8.35 0.88 -13.49
C PRO A 34 -7.67 2.13 -12.89
N PRO A 35 -7.96 3.34 -13.37
CA PRO A 35 -7.33 4.58 -12.90
C PRO A 35 -7.60 4.85 -11.42
N ASP A 36 -8.76 4.44 -10.90
CA ASP A 36 -9.10 4.55 -9.47
C ASP A 36 -8.15 3.76 -8.58
N LEU A 37 -7.66 2.60 -9.05
CA LEU A 37 -6.67 1.80 -8.31
C LEU A 37 -5.29 2.47 -8.30
N LEU A 38 -4.92 3.15 -9.40
CA LEU A 38 -3.64 3.85 -9.55
C LEU A 38 -3.60 5.17 -8.75
N LEU A 39 -4.74 5.85 -8.61
CA LEU A 39 -4.86 7.09 -7.85
C LEU A 39 -4.49 6.89 -6.37
N THR A 40 -4.91 5.76 -5.80
CA THR A 40 -4.55 5.34 -4.43
C THR A 40 -3.04 5.09 -4.30
N ILE A 41 -2.39 4.48 -5.29
CA ILE A 41 -0.92 4.27 -5.28
C ILE A 41 -0.18 5.60 -5.30
N LYS A 42 -0.57 6.55 -6.17
CA LYS A 42 0.09 7.87 -6.24
C LYS A 42 -0.04 8.63 -4.93
N ARG A 43 -1.19 8.51 -4.25
CA ARG A 43 -1.40 9.14 -2.94
C ARG A 43 -0.59 8.45 -1.84
N SER A 44 -0.56 7.11 -1.81
CA SER A 44 0.26 6.32 -0.88
C SER A 44 1.76 6.57 -1.06
N TYR A 45 2.24 6.65 -2.31
CA TYR A 45 3.63 6.99 -2.62
C TYR A 45 4.00 8.41 -2.17
N LEU A 46 3.12 9.39 -2.41
CA LEU A 46 3.35 10.77 -1.98
C LEU A 46 3.36 10.88 -0.45
N ASP A 47 2.49 10.15 0.24
CA ASP A 47 2.45 10.08 1.70
C ASP A 47 3.72 9.41 2.25
N SER A 48 4.09 8.25 1.70
CA SER A 48 5.34 7.54 2.03
C SER A 48 6.58 8.41 1.82
N SER A 49 6.60 9.20 0.74
CA SER A 49 7.67 10.14 0.41
C SER A 49 7.74 11.34 1.37
N ARG A 50 6.61 11.72 2.01
CA ARG A 50 6.59 12.73 3.08
C ARG A 50 7.03 12.15 4.42
N LEU A 51 6.80 10.86 4.64
CA LEU A 51 7.22 10.15 5.84
C LEU A 51 8.70 9.72 5.82
N LEU A 52 9.32 9.67 4.64
CA LEU A 52 10.76 9.56 4.49
C LEU A 52 11.35 10.98 4.64
N PRO A 53 12.02 11.31 5.76
CA PRO A 53 12.77 12.55 5.81
C PRO A 53 13.82 12.48 4.72
N HIS A 54 13.82 13.48 3.84
CA HIS A 54 14.95 13.75 2.96
C HIS A 54 16.20 13.76 3.84
N HIS A 55 17.01 12.71 3.72
CA HIS A 55 18.35 12.71 4.27
C HIS A 55 19.15 13.70 3.42
N SER A 56 18.97 14.98 3.70
CA SER A 56 19.89 16.02 3.29
C SER A 56 21.16 15.78 4.08
N GLN A 57 22.11 15.07 3.47
CA GLN A 57 23.48 15.13 3.94
C GLN A 57 24.35 15.91 2.98
N HIS A 58 24.76 17.04 3.55
CA HIS A 58 26.03 17.75 3.42
C HIS A 58 26.42 18.28 2.04
#